data_AF-A0A4Q4WDW0-F1
#
_entry.id   AF-A0A4Q4WDW0-F1
#
_cell.length_a   1.000
_cell.length_b   1.000
_cell.length_c   1.000
_cell.angle_alpha   90.00
_cell.angle_beta   90.00
_cell.angle_gamma   90.00
#
_symmetry.space_group_name_H-M   'P 1'
#
loop_
_entity.id
_entity.type
_entity.pdbx_description
1 polymer ?
#
loop_
_entity_poly.entity_id
_entity_poly.type
_entity_poly.pdbx_seq_one_letter_code
_entity_poly.pdbx_strand_id
1 'polypeptide(L)'
;MRLTTAFFTILVTAGSAAAAGESAKIQYYYDGGCSNYAVEFNVPGSTCYNYDWSNSNSGNVAGCNSRYNDCTCRFYENSDCKGTGKTAQNDGPFGNCASNWGKGFKSVRCTIY
;
A
#
# COMPACT_ATOMS: atom_id res chain seq x y z
N MET A 1 36.91 -56.45 -13.27
CA MET A 1 35.72 -55.97 -12.56
C MET A 1 35.94 -54.48 -12.24
N ARG A 2 35.36 -53.56 -13.02
CA ARG A 2 35.52 -52.11 -12.82
C ARG A 2 34.30 -51.61 -12.05
N LEU A 3 34.50 -51.13 -10.82
CA LEU A 3 33.47 -50.46 -10.03
C LEU A 3 33.23 -49.06 -10.62
N THR A 4 32.01 -48.82 -11.09
CA THR A 4 31.51 -47.49 -11.46
C THR A 4 30.97 -46.81 -10.20
N THR A 5 31.71 -45.84 -9.67
CA THR A 5 31.25 -44.97 -8.57
C THR A 5 30.37 -43.87 -9.16
N ALA A 6 29.06 -43.98 -9.00
CA ALA A 6 28.14 -42.90 -9.32
C ALA A 6 28.13 -41.86 -8.20
N PHE A 7 28.54 -40.63 -8.50
CA PHE A 7 28.42 -39.49 -7.60
C PHE A 7 27.02 -38.88 -7.75
N PHE A 8 26.21 -38.94 -6.71
CA PHE A 8 24.94 -38.22 -6.62
C PHE A 8 25.19 -36.83 -6.03
N THR A 9 25.09 -35.81 -6.87
CA THR A 9 25.10 -34.40 -6.46
C THR A 9 23.70 -33.99 -6.03
N ILE A 10 23.49 -33.74 -4.74
CA ILE A 10 22.26 -33.14 -4.22
C ILE A 10 22.36 -31.63 -4.42
N LEU A 11 21.59 -31.08 -5.37
CA LEU A 11 21.39 -29.64 -5.49
C LEU A 11 20.42 -29.20 -4.37
N VAL A 12 20.93 -28.47 -3.38
CA VAL A 12 20.09 -27.76 -2.42
C VAL A 12 19.71 -26.42 -3.06
N THR A 13 18.48 -26.29 -3.57
CA THR A 13 17.93 -24.99 -3.94
C THR A 13 17.63 -24.20 -2.68
N ALA A 14 18.50 -23.25 -2.34
CA ALA A 14 18.20 -22.24 -1.34
C ALA A 14 17.05 -21.37 -1.88
N GLY A 15 15.84 -21.62 -1.41
CA GLY A 15 14.70 -20.74 -1.66
C GLY A 15 14.92 -19.43 -0.91
N SER A 16 15.27 -18.36 -1.62
CA SER A 16 15.30 -17.02 -1.06
C SER A 16 13.88 -16.66 -0.62
N ALA A 17 13.62 -16.60 0.69
CA ALA A 17 12.42 -15.97 1.19
C ALA A 17 12.46 -14.50 0.77
N ALA A 18 11.59 -14.09 -0.15
CA ALA A 18 11.41 -12.68 -0.46
C ALA A 18 11.00 -11.98 0.83
N ALA A 19 11.77 -10.99 1.27
CA ALA A 19 11.36 -10.13 2.38
C ALA A 19 10.00 -9.52 2.01
N ALA A 20 8.97 -9.81 2.81
CA ALA A 20 7.69 -9.16 2.64
C ALA A 20 7.92 -7.66 2.85
N GLY A 21 7.81 -6.88 1.77
CA GLY A 21 8.01 -5.43 1.83
C GLY A 21 6.93 -4.76 2.67
N GLU A 22 7.31 -3.70 3.37
CA GLU A 22 6.37 -2.93 4.17
C GLU A 22 5.33 -2.23 3.29
N SER A 23 4.05 -2.33 3.66
CA SER A 23 2.95 -1.79 2.85
C SER A 23 1.81 -1.23 3.69
N ALA A 24 1.22 -0.13 3.25
CA ALA A 24 -0.01 0.42 3.80
C ALA A 24 -1.22 -0.13 3.05
N LYS A 25 -2.23 -0.57 3.80
CA LYS A 25 -3.51 -1.03 3.28
C LYS A 25 -4.44 0.17 3.14
N ILE A 26 -4.81 0.51 1.90
CA ILE A 26 -5.62 1.68 1.57
C ILE A 26 -6.99 1.26 1.09
N GLN A 27 -8.04 1.91 1.59
CA GLN A 27 -9.42 1.76 1.13
C GLN A 27 -9.94 3.09 0.57
N TYR A 28 -10.64 3.06 -0.55
CA TYR A 28 -11.36 4.24 -1.08
C TYR A 28 -12.85 4.06 -0.99
N TYR A 29 -13.55 5.19 -1.01
CA TYR A 29 -14.98 5.27 -0.83
C TYR A 29 -15.60 6.23 -1.85
N TYR A 30 -16.85 5.96 -2.22
CA TYR A 30 -17.64 6.78 -3.14
C TYR A 30 -18.19 8.04 -2.48
N ASP A 31 -18.21 8.11 -1.15
CA ASP A 31 -18.57 9.31 -0.38
C ASP A 31 -17.32 10.02 0.16
N GLY A 32 -17.49 11.21 0.72
CA GLY A 32 -16.39 11.96 1.32
C GLY A 32 -16.10 11.62 2.78
N GLY A 33 -16.88 10.75 3.43
CA GLY A 33 -16.78 10.43 4.85
C GLY A 33 -16.31 9.00 5.14
N CYS A 34 -15.63 8.35 4.19
CA CYS A 34 -15.14 6.98 4.31
C CYS A 34 -16.19 5.96 4.80
N SER A 35 -17.43 6.04 4.30
CA SER A 35 -18.54 5.18 4.76
C SER A 35 -19.06 4.21 3.69
N ASN A 36 -19.02 4.60 2.42
CA ASN A 36 -19.50 3.85 1.27
C ASN A 36 -18.33 3.26 0.46
N TYR A 37 -17.91 2.06 0.86
CA TYR A 37 -16.71 1.38 0.32
C TYR A 37 -16.72 1.24 -1.20
N ALA A 38 -15.56 1.48 -1.83
CA ALA A 38 -15.35 1.32 -3.26
C ALA A 38 -14.33 0.22 -3.58
N VAL A 39 -13.09 0.37 -3.12
CA VAL A 39 -11.96 -0.50 -3.49
C VAL A 39 -10.86 -0.48 -2.43
N GLU A 40 -10.02 -1.51 -2.44
CA GLU A 40 -8.89 -1.68 -1.54
C GLU A 40 -7.63 -2.13 -2.30
N PHE A 41 -6.46 -1.66 -1.86
CA PHE A 41 -5.16 -2.05 -2.39
C PHE A 41 -4.03 -1.78 -1.39
N ASN A 42 -2.87 -2.40 -1.63
CA ASN A 42 -1.67 -2.19 -0.82
C ASN A 42 -0.71 -1.22 -1.53
N VAL A 43 -0.19 -0.25 -0.77
CA VAL A 43 0.77 0.75 -1.23
C VAL A 43 2.12 0.50 -0.54
N PRO A 44 3.18 0.21 -1.29
CA PRO A 44 4.52 0.06 -0.71
C PRO A 44 5.03 1.40 -0.16
N GLY A 45 5.86 1.34 0.87
CA GLY A 45 6.43 2.52 1.50
C GLY A 45 7.23 3.39 0.53
N SER A 46 7.19 4.70 0.75
CA SER A 46 7.96 5.74 0.05
C SER A 46 7.73 5.89 -1.45
N THR A 47 6.87 5.07 -2.06
CA THR A 47 6.55 5.11 -3.50
C THR A 47 5.27 5.89 -3.75
N CYS A 48 5.26 6.72 -4.80
CA CYS A 48 4.02 7.33 -5.26
C CYS A 48 3.23 6.30 -6.07
N TYR A 49 2.01 5.98 -5.62
CA TYR A 49 1.12 5.05 -6.29
C TYR A 49 0.03 5.83 -7.02
N ASN A 50 0.04 5.74 -8.35
CA ASN A 50 -0.98 6.31 -9.22
C ASN A 50 -2.11 5.31 -9.45
N TYR A 51 -3.33 5.81 -9.61
CA TYR A 51 -4.48 4.99 -9.94
C TYR A 51 -5.55 5.81 -10.69
N ASP A 52 -6.48 5.12 -11.35
CA ASP A 52 -7.50 5.72 -12.22
C ASP A 52 -8.92 5.29 -11.82
N TRP A 53 -9.21 5.27 -10.51
CA TRP A 53 -10.57 4.99 -10.04
C TRP A 53 -11.43 6.26 -10.12
N SER A 54 -12.36 6.24 -11.07
CA SER A 54 -13.42 7.22 -11.18
C SER A 54 -14.34 7.20 -9.95
N ASN A 55 -14.86 8.38 -9.56
CA ASN A 55 -15.84 8.57 -8.48
C ASN A 55 -15.37 8.26 -7.05
N SER A 56 -14.06 8.08 -6.81
CA SER A 56 -13.56 8.09 -5.43
C SER A 56 -13.71 9.49 -4.83
N ASN A 57 -14.08 9.61 -3.56
CA ASN A 57 -14.29 10.90 -2.87
C ASN A 57 -13.56 10.99 -1.53
N SER A 58 -13.18 9.86 -0.95
CA SER A 58 -12.33 9.79 0.23
C SER A 58 -11.46 8.53 0.23
N GLY A 59 -10.38 8.57 0.99
CA GLY A 59 -9.45 7.46 1.16
C GLY A 59 -9.15 7.22 2.64
N ASN A 60 -8.96 5.96 3.02
CA ASN A 60 -8.70 5.52 4.39
C ASN A 60 -7.42 4.71 4.46
N VAL A 61 -6.63 4.90 5.51
CA VAL A 61 -5.54 3.99 5.89
C VAL A 61 -6.10 2.90 6.80
N ALA A 62 -6.51 1.78 6.20
CA ALA A 62 -7.20 0.69 6.90
C ALA A 62 -6.26 -0.22 7.70
N GLY A 63 -4.95 -0.15 7.48
CA GLY A 63 -3.95 -0.89 8.25
C GLY A 63 -2.55 -0.78 7.66
N CYS A 64 -1.56 -1.27 8.39
CA CYS A 64 -0.16 -1.22 7.97
C CYS A 64 0.48 -2.59 8.19
N ASN A 65 1.15 -3.09 7.16
CA ASN A 65 2.04 -4.23 7.29
C ASN A 65 3.45 -3.69 7.48
N SER A 66 3.81 -3.43 8.73
CA SER A 66 5.12 -2.93 9.14
C SER A 66 5.45 -3.43 10.55
N ARG A 67 6.72 -3.26 10.97
CA ARG A 67 7.15 -3.68 12.30
C ARG A 67 6.38 -2.97 13.42
N TYR A 68 6.03 -1.70 13.23
CA TYR A 68 5.38 -0.88 14.25
C TYR A 68 3.88 -0.70 13.98
N ASN A 69 3.36 -1.29 12.89
CA ASN A 69 1.97 -1.16 12.46
C ASN A 69 1.54 0.32 12.41
N ASP A 70 2.41 1.18 11.88
CA ASP A 70 2.17 2.62 11.75
C ASP A 70 2.47 3.05 10.32
N CYS A 71 1.51 3.72 9.69
CA CYS A 71 1.68 4.30 8.38
C CYS A 71 0.87 5.57 8.24
N THR A 72 1.55 6.61 7.75
CA THR A 72 0.95 7.89 7.39
C THR A 72 0.93 8.03 5.89
N CYS A 73 -0.26 8.25 5.32
CA CYS A 73 -0.44 8.37 3.87
C CYS A 73 -0.96 9.74 3.50
N ARG A 74 -0.41 10.28 2.40
CA ARG A 74 -0.87 11.51 1.79
C ARG A 74 -1.51 11.21 0.45
N PHE A 75 -2.77 11.61 0.32
CA PHE A 75 -3.66 11.41 -0.81
C PHE A 75 -3.70 12.69 -1.64
N TYR A 76 -3.54 12.61 -2.96
CA TYR A 76 -3.36 13.77 -3.84
C TYR A 76 -4.43 13.85 -4.92
N GLU A 77 -4.88 15.07 -5.22
CA GLU A 77 -5.89 15.35 -6.27
C GLU A 77 -5.43 14.93 -7.67
N ASN A 78 -4.12 14.98 -7.93
CA ASN A 78 -3.54 14.66 -9.23
C ASN A 78 -2.63 13.44 -9.16
N SER A 79 -2.34 12.86 -10.33
CA SER A 79 -1.33 11.83 -10.49
C SER A 79 0.07 12.35 -10.13
N ASP A 80 0.99 11.43 -9.90
CA ASP A 80 2.39 11.64 -9.52
C ASP A 80 2.58 12.39 -8.20
N CYS A 81 1.62 12.26 -7.29
CA CYS A 81 1.64 12.85 -5.96
C CYS A 81 1.74 14.39 -6.01
N LYS A 82 0.96 15.00 -6.90
CA LYS A 82 0.92 16.44 -7.16
C LYS A 82 -0.40 17.08 -6.75
N GLY A 83 -0.38 18.41 -6.61
CA GLY A 83 -1.55 19.21 -6.27
C GLY A 83 -1.89 19.17 -4.78
N THR A 84 -3.12 19.54 -4.45
CA THR A 84 -3.61 19.54 -3.07
C THR A 84 -3.59 18.12 -2.52
N GLY A 85 -3.15 17.98 -1.27
CA GLY A 85 -3.13 16.67 -0.60
C GLY A 85 -3.77 16.70 0.78
N LYS A 86 -4.34 15.55 1.16
CA LYS A 86 -4.92 15.26 2.47
C LYS A 86 -4.15 14.12 3.12
N THR A 87 -3.97 14.18 4.43
CA THR A 87 -3.22 13.18 5.19
C THR A 87 -4.18 12.34 6.00
N ALA A 88 -3.93 11.04 6.08
CA ALA A 88 -4.57 10.13 7.00
C ALA A 88 -3.54 9.13 7.56
N GLN A 89 -3.87 8.53 8.70
CA GLN A 89 -3.02 7.60 9.43
C GLN A 89 -3.88 6.50 10.06
N ASN A 90 -3.39 5.27 10.08
CA ASN A 90 -4.16 4.14 10.61
C ASN A 90 -4.50 4.29 12.09
N ASP A 91 -3.59 4.84 12.89
CA ASP A 91 -3.78 5.13 14.31
C ASP A 91 -2.96 6.37 14.69
N GLY A 92 -3.54 7.56 14.48
CA GLY A 92 -2.84 8.80 14.78
C GLY A 92 -3.67 10.08 14.63
N PRO A 93 -3.06 11.26 14.87
CA PRO A 93 -3.79 12.52 15.06
C PRO A 93 -4.54 13.01 13.82
N PHE A 94 -4.22 12.48 12.63
CA PHE A 94 -4.87 12.85 11.38
C PHE A 94 -6.22 12.15 11.16
N GLY A 95 -6.53 11.15 11.99
CA GLY A 95 -7.61 10.20 11.72
C GLY A 95 -7.29 9.30 10.53
N ASN A 96 -8.09 8.26 10.37
CA ASN A 96 -7.88 7.26 9.32
C ASN A 96 -8.49 7.67 7.98
N CYS A 97 -9.40 8.66 7.94
CA CYS A 97 -10.09 9.10 6.73
C CYS A 97 -9.57 10.44 6.19
N ALA A 98 -9.21 10.46 4.91
CA ALA A 98 -8.91 11.65 4.12
C ALA A 98 -10.09 11.98 3.19
N SER A 99 -10.76 13.09 3.42
CA SER A 99 -11.94 13.53 2.66
C SER A 99 -11.60 14.51 1.52
N ASN A 100 -12.14 14.28 0.31
CA ASN A 100 -12.08 15.23 -0.82
C ASN A 100 -13.36 15.24 -1.67
N TRP A 101 -14.49 15.50 -1.00
CA TRP A 101 -15.85 15.66 -1.53
C TRP A 101 -15.94 16.19 -2.97
N GLY A 102 -16.39 15.36 -3.89
CA GLY A 102 -16.67 15.67 -5.30
C GLY A 102 -15.44 15.68 -6.22
N LYS A 103 -14.22 15.60 -5.67
CA LYS A 103 -12.97 15.69 -6.43
C LYS A 103 -12.19 14.38 -6.44
N GLY A 104 -12.24 13.65 -5.34
CA GLY A 104 -11.46 12.42 -5.18
C GLY A 104 -9.97 12.64 -5.13
N PHE A 105 -9.24 11.56 -5.34
CA PHE A 105 -7.79 11.57 -5.39
C PHE A 105 -7.33 10.71 -6.56
N LYS A 106 -6.12 10.93 -7.08
CA LYS A 106 -5.55 10.16 -8.19
C LYS A 106 -4.20 9.50 -7.88
N SER A 107 -3.61 9.86 -6.75
CA SER A 107 -2.41 9.20 -6.28
C SER A 107 -2.28 9.26 -4.76
N VAL A 108 -1.49 8.35 -4.22
CA VAL A 108 -1.21 8.25 -2.79
C VAL A 108 0.26 7.92 -2.56
N ARG A 109 0.85 8.48 -1.52
CA ARG A 109 2.18 8.11 -1.03
C ARG A 109 2.12 7.87 0.45
N CYS A 110 2.68 6.75 0.88
CA CYS A 110 2.70 6.36 2.28
C CYS A 110 4.13 6.36 2.82
N THR A 111 4.29 6.89 4.02
CA THR A 111 5.45 6.64 4.87
C THR A 111 5.04 5.56 5.87
N ILE A 112 5.84 4.52 5.95
CA ILE A 112 5.57 3.34 6.78
C ILE A 112 6.71 3.24 7.78
N TYR A 113 6.34 3.00 9.04
CA TYR A 113 7.27 2.97 10.16
C TYR A 113 7.42 1.57 10.73
#